data_AF-A0A2P6V982-F1
#
_entry.id   AF-A0A2P6V982-F1
#
_cell.length_a   1.000
_cell.length_b   1.000
_cell.length_c   1.000
_cell.angle_alpha   90.00
_cell.angle_beta   90.00
_cell.angle_gamma   90.00
#
_symmetry.space_group_name_H-M   'P 1'
#
loop_
_entity.id
_entity.type
_entity.pdbx_description
1 polymer ?
#
loop_
_entity_poly.entity_id
_entity_poly.type
_entity_poly.pdbx_seq_one_letter_code
_entity_poly.pdbx_strand_id
1 'polypeptide(L)'
;MHCNTQRLVSASCCLLACSLLAVLLLQVHAAARRSQAQRLSTFDILTEGLAGRHGSRKDLGGLEMGGAQQPATLQLLSAGGRAEAAEAAVGPGEQQQQHQQQHQHQPAPGAQPMGGAAAAERASQLVGLAVVQPPAEQQQPAAQALDSPPDGWRLPPDGSGCQRMLWFTAIGGGDMSVEYQDYVKVALLSARQHAPSLLPVLIHSGSPTDLTRWWQSFGGLAVHHRLSFLHAFEAGMPPGRRRNAMIAHEGVWLRLDVPMVMDEIVQGRLVDTHNVSTMWALYTDLDVTFMGGGPAPGPHPGDVSTCTVVLPPLFTLGPEGFREQVTNSGVMVIQVEQMRKEMPSIVQYANSTGWSLGLNQATLIAYLEHQNMTVPPVPPRLNYKAYWGDAPTITLVHWHGPKPRRCTPCFLAHVKTADWEAACMSTSNALHTADTCQPAYLELLRMAVAADNGHLLETMLHTYDSYLALASMQPAEALSKLGLEQPAGTAAGTQIGTTDTPTEQQQQLLQQAGGAAGTREA
;
A
#
# COMPACT_ATOMS: atom_id res chain seq x y z
N MET A 1 19.91 43.78 -62.28
CA MET A 1 19.69 42.46 -61.66
C MET A 1 20.66 42.28 -60.51
N HIS A 2 20.27 42.64 -59.29
CA HIS A 2 21.01 42.27 -58.06
C HIS A 2 20.00 41.58 -57.16
N CYS A 3 20.15 40.26 -57.07
CA CYS A 3 19.24 39.37 -56.40
C CYS A 3 19.52 39.35 -54.90
N ASN A 4 18.44 39.39 -54.14
CA ASN A 4 18.32 39.59 -52.71
C ASN A 4 18.77 38.32 -51.93
N THR A 5 20.06 38.16 -51.68
CA THR A 5 20.66 36.98 -51.03
C THR A 5 20.66 37.04 -49.49
N GLN A 6 20.34 38.19 -48.88
CA GLN A 6 20.39 38.33 -47.41
C GLN A 6 19.16 37.79 -46.67
N ARG A 7 18.02 37.55 -47.34
CA ARG A 7 16.80 37.02 -46.67
C ARG A 7 16.78 35.50 -46.51
N LEU A 8 17.50 34.75 -47.34
CA LEU A 8 17.52 33.28 -47.28
C LEU A 8 18.42 32.72 -46.17
N VAL A 9 19.51 33.42 -45.83
CA VAL A 9 20.43 32.98 -44.75
C VAL A 9 19.77 33.10 -43.36
N SER A 10 18.91 34.11 -43.17
CA SER A 10 18.21 34.33 -41.89
C SER A 10 17.17 33.24 -41.59
N ALA A 11 16.44 32.78 -42.61
CA ALA A 11 15.44 31.73 -42.44
C ALA A 11 16.06 30.36 -42.10
N SER A 12 17.19 30.01 -42.74
CA SER A 12 17.89 28.75 -42.47
C SER A 12 18.53 28.71 -41.09
N CYS A 13 19.09 29.82 -40.59
CA CYS A 13 19.62 29.88 -39.22
C CYS A 13 18.51 29.72 -38.16
N CYS A 14 17.33 30.30 -38.40
CA CYS A 14 16.20 30.19 -37.49
C CYS A 14 15.67 28.75 -37.41
N LEU A 15 15.55 28.06 -38.55
CA LEU A 15 15.13 26.65 -38.59
C LEU A 15 16.14 25.72 -37.92
N LEU A 16 17.44 25.97 -38.08
CA LEU A 16 18.49 25.19 -37.42
C LEU A 16 18.46 25.39 -35.89
N ALA A 17 18.30 26.64 -35.43
CA ALA A 17 18.21 26.97 -34.01
C ALA A 17 16.97 26.34 -33.35
N CYS A 18 15.80 26.40 -34.01
CA CYS A 18 14.58 25.75 -33.53
C CYS A 18 14.73 24.22 -33.47
N SER A 19 15.40 23.62 -34.46
CA SER A 19 15.64 22.17 -34.48
C SER A 19 16.59 21.73 -33.36
N LEU A 20 17.67 22.49 -33.11
CA LEU A 20 18.60 22.23 -32.01
C LEU A 20 17.93 22.38 -30.65
N LEU A 21 17.09 23.41 -30.47
CA LEU A 21 16.34 23.61 -29.23
C LEU A 21 15.35 22.47 -28.98
N ALA A 22 14.66 21.98 -30.00
CA ALA A 22 13.75 20.84 -29.90
C ALA A 22 14.50 19.54 -29.49
N VAL A 23 15.68 19.28 -30.07
CA VAL A 23 16.52 18.13 -29.70
C VAL A 23 17.01 18.26 -28.25
N LEU A 24 17.42 19.45 -27.83
CA LEU A 24 17.88 19.69 -26.46
C LEU A 24 16.74 19.46 -25.44
N LEU A 25 15.55 19.97 -25.73
CA LEU A 25 14.36 19.77 -24.90
C LEU A 25 13.97 18.28 -24.81
N LEU A 26 14.05 17.54 -25.91
CA LEU A 26 13.80 16.09 -25.92
C LEU A 26 14.85 15.33 -25.09
N GLN A 27 16.13 15.72 -25.16
CA GLN A 27 17.19 15.11 -24.36
C GLN A 27 17.03 15.40 -22.87
N VAL A 28 16.70 16.64 -22.49
CA VAL A 28 16.40 17.02 -21.11
C VAL A 28 15.20 16.24 -20.58
N HIS A 29 14.13 16.13 -21.36
CA HIS A 29 12.93 15.39 -20.98
C HIS A 29 13.22 13.87 -20.82
N ALA A 30 14.03 13.29 -21.71
CA ALA A 30 14.47 11.89 -21.62
C ALA A 30 15.41 11.62 -20.45
N ALA A 31 16.27 12.58 -20.08
CA ALA A 31 17.13 12.49 -18.90
C ALA A 31 16.32 12.60 -17.59
N ALA A 32 15.35 13.51 -17.55
CA ALA A 32 14.42 13.63 -16.41
C ALA A 32 13.61 12.34 -16.18
N ARG A 33 13.07 11.74 -17.25
CA ARG A 33 12.36 10.45 -17.17
C ARG A 33 13.25 9.30 -16.67
N ARG A 34 14.50 9.22 -17.13
CA ARG A 34 15.46 8.19 -16.67
C ARG A 34 15.83 8.36 -15.19
N SER A 35 16.05 9.59 -14.74
CA SER A 35 16.32 9.92 -13.32
C SER A 35 15.12 9.57 -12.43
N GLN A 36 13.89 9.87 -12.88
CA GLN A 36 12.67 9.53 -12.14
C GLN A 36 12.47 8.01 -12.02
N ALA A 37 12.67 7.26 -13.11
CA ALA A 37 12.57 5.79 -13.09
C ALA A 37 13.61 5.14 -12.16
N GLN A 38 14.86 5.64 -12.14
CA GLN A 38 15.89 5.15 -11.23
C GLN A 38 15.58 5.45 -9.75
N ARG A 39 14.98 6.61 -9.45
CA ARG A 39 14.57 6.98 -8.09
C ARG A 39 13.40 6.12 -7.59
N LEU A 40 12.40 5.87 -8.43
CA LEU A 40 11.27 4.98 -8.10
C LEU A 40 11.76 3.55 -7.84
N SER A 41 12.61 3.00 -8.72
CA SER A 41 13.19 1.67 -8.53
C SER A 41 14.01 1.54 -7.25
N THR A 42 14.77 2.56 -6.86
CA THR A 42 15.57 2.53 -5.62
C THR A 42 14.67 2.58 -4.38
N PHE A 43 13.56 3.34 -4.44
CA PHE A 43 12.61 3.46 -3.34
C PHE A 43 11.81 2.16 -3.14
N ASP A 44 11.34 1.54 -4.22
CA ASP A 44 10.59 0.27 -4.21
C ASP A 44 11.46 -0.90 -3.71
N ILE A 45 12.73 -0.99 -4.12
CA ILE A 45 13.64 -2.04 -3.64
C ILE A 45 13.89 -1.95 -2.13
N LEU A 46 13.91 -0.74 -1.56
CA LEU A 46 14.14 -0.52 -0.13
C LEU A 46 12.91 -0.85 0.73
N THR A 47 11.70 -0.70 0.20
CA THR A 47 10.45 -1.04 0.89
C THR A 47 10.08 -2.52 0.75
N GLU A 48 10.38 -3.17 -0.39
CA GLU A 48 10.08 -4.59 -0.65
C GLU A 48 10.91 -5.58 0.19
N GLY A 49 12.13 -5.21 0.60
CA GLY A 49 12.98 -6.05 1.47
C GLY A 49 12.39 -6.33 2.87
N LEU A 50 11.34 -5.60 3.25
CA LEU A 50 10.75 -5.61 4.59
C LEU A 50 9.59 -6.61 4.79
N ALA A 51 8.87 -7.00 3.74
CA ALA A 51 7.70 -7.87 3.86
C ALA A 51 8.05 -9.37 3.86
N GLY A 52 9.26 -9.75 3.44
CA GLY A 52 9.61 -11.14 3.12
C GLY A 52 10.38 -11.95 4.19
N ARG A 53 10.62 -11.42 5.40
CA ARG A 53 11.48 -12.11 6.40
C ARG A 53 10.81 -12.29 7.77
N HIS A 54 9.76 -13.10 7.83
CA HIS A 54 9.36 -13.75 9.08
C HIS A 54 9.22 -15.26 8.87
N GLY A 55 10.31 -15.98 9.12
CA GLY A 55 10.35 -17.43 9.17
C GLY A 55 10.03 -17.95 10.58
N SER A 56 9.11 -18.91 10.63
CA SER A 56 8.67 -19.70 11.78
C SER A 56 9.80 -20.11 12.72
N ARG A 57 9.69 -19.76 14.01
CA ARG A 57 10.49 -20.35 15.08
C ARG A 57 9.63 -21.39 15.79
N LYS A 58 9.90 -22.67 15.51
CA LYS A 58 9.35 -23.80 16.28
C LYS A 58 10.07 -23.92 17.61
N ASP A 59 9.29 -24.27 18.62
CA ASP A 59 9.70 -24.62 19.98
C ASP A 59 10.84 -25.64 20.01
N LEU A 60 11.84 -25.35 20.84
CA LEU A 60 12.66 -26.36 21.50
C LEU A 60 12.78 -25.96 22.97
N GLY A 61 12.18 -26.79 23.82
CA GLY A 61 12.22 -26.65 25.26
C GLY A 61 13.55 -27.05 25.88
N GLY A 62 13.70 -26.66 27.14
CA GLY A 62 14.38 -27.40 28.19
C GLY A 62 15.91 -27.45 28.12
N LEU A 63 16.56 -26.62 28.93
CA LEU A 63 17.65 -27.06 29.82
C LEU A 63 17.92 -25.95 30.85
N GLU A 64 17.66 -26.30 32.11
CA GLU A 64 18.24 -25.62 33.27
C GLU A 64 19.76 -25.66 33.20
N MET A 65 20.42 -24.64 33.74
CA MET A 65 21.63 -24.73 34.57
C MET A 65 21.92 -23.31 35.09
N GLY A 66 22.07 -23.20 36.42
CA GLY A 66 22.26 -21.95 37.13
C GLY A 66 23.69 -21.41 37.10
N GLY A 67 23.90 -20.30 37.81
CA GLY A 67 25.22 -19.79 38.13
C GLY A 67 25.30 -18.27 38.14
N ALA A 68 25.10 -17.68 39.31
CA ALA A 68 25.42 -16.30 39.61
C ALA A 68 26.93 -16.05 39.51
N GLN A 69 27.35 -14.93 38.90
CA GLN A 69 28.49 -14.09 39.35
C GLN A 69 28.63 -12.83 38.49
N GLN A 70 28.50 -11.68 39.14
CA GLN A 70 29.13 -10.39 38.82
C GLN A 70 29.92 -9.97 40.08
N PRO A 71 30.80 -8.93 40.06
CA PRO A 71 31.26 -8.10 38.95
C PRO A 71 32.80 -7.94 38.88
N ALA A 72 33.30 -7.31 37.81
CA ALA A 72 34.60 -6.65 37.86
C ALA A 72 34.53 -5.27 37.18
N THR A 73 34.66 -4.26 38.01
CA THR A 73 34.93 -2.85 37.72
C THR A 73 36.31 -2.71 37.07
N LEU A 74 36.45 -1.85 36.05
CA LEU A 74 37.76 -1.30 35.69
C LEU A 74 37.62 0.16 35.27
N GLN A 75 38.25 1.02 36.07
CA GLN A 75 38.40 2.46 35.88
C GLN A 75 39.65 2.76 35.04
N LEU A 76 39.52 3.82 34.22
CA LEU A 76 40.52 4.83 33.84
C LEU A 76 41.87 4.39 33.25
N LEU A 77 42.19 4.92 32.06
CA LEU A 77 43.33 5.83 31.91
C LEU A 77 43.21 6.69 30.64
N SER A 78 43.59 7.95 30.83
CA SER A 78 43.62 9.09 29.92
C SER A 78 44.91 9.16 29.08
N ALA A 79 44.80 9.66 27.84
CA ALA A 79 45.79 10.49 27.14
C ALA A 79 45.07 11.06 25.89
N GLY A 80 45.10 12.34 25.51
CA GLY A 80 46.11 13.37 25.71
C GLY A 80 46.96 13.50 24.44
N GLY A 81 46.55 14.34 23.48
CA GLY A 81 47.35 14.65 22.29
C GLY A 81 46.68 15.65 21.34
N ARG A 82 47.21 16.88 21.28
CA ARG A 82 46.88 17.98 20.36
C ARG A 82 47.95 18.09 19.26
N ALA A 83 47.54 18.77 18.16
CA ALA A 83 48.34 19.41 17.10
C ALA A 83 48.99 18.42 16.10
N GLU A 84 49.08 18.68 14.79
CA GLU A 84 49.27 19.95 14.09
C GLU A 84 48.97 19.81 12.58
N ALA A 85 48.82 20.95 11.90
CA ALA A 85 48.43 21.10 10.51
C ALA A 85 49.55 20.80 9.50
N ALA A 86 49.19 20.46 8.25
CA ALA A 86 49.99 20.75 7.06
C ALA A 86 49.14 20.76 5.78
N GLU A 87 49.18 21.89 5.07
CA GLU A 87 48.77 22.07 3.68
C GLU A 87 49.72 21.33 2.74
N ALA A 88 49.22 20.79 1.63
CA ALA A 88 49.89 20.85 0.32
C ALA A 88 48.94 20.43 -0.82
N ALA A 89 49.15 21.06 -1.97
CA ALA A 89 48.30 21.17 -3.13
C ALA A 89 48.69 20.24 -4.30
N VAL A 90 47.72 20.04 -5.21
CA VAL A 90 47.84 19.85 -6.68
C VAL A 90 48.40 18.53 -7.24
N GLY A 91 47.62 17.94 -8.16
CA GLY A 91 48.11 17.27 -9.38
C GLY A 91 47.47 15.92 -9.71
N PRO A 92 46.76 15.76 -10.86
CA PRO A 92 46.04 14.54 -11.20
C PRO A 92 46.93 13.54 -11.98
N GLY A 93 46.75 12.24 -11.70
CA GLY A 93 47.40 11.13 -12.40
C GLY A 93 46.41 10.26 -13.16
N GLU A 94 46.75 10.00 -14.42
CA GLU A 94 46.06 9.20 -15.43
C GLU A 94 46.15 7.67 -15.22
N GLN A 95 45.46 6.95 -16.12
CA GLN A 95 45.51 5.52 -16.52
C GLN A 95 44.34 4.68 -15.97
N GLN A 96 43.55 3.92 -16.77
CA GLN A 96 43.95 3.05 -17.89
C GLN A 96 42.76 2.67 -18.83
N GLN A 97 43.05 2.65 -20.14
CA GLN A 97 42.70 1.74 -21.26
C GLN A 97 41.58 0.67 -21.07
N GLN A 98 40.56 0.51 -21.94
CA GLN A 98 40.47 -0.05 -23.32
C GLN A 98 39.58 -1.32 -23.33
N HIS A 99 38.45 -1.32 -24.07
CA HIS A 99 38.23 -2.20 -25.24
C HIS A 99 36.87 -1.92 -25.89
N GLN A 100 36.91 -1.60 -27.17
CA GLN A 100 35.78 -1.46 -28.08
C GLN A 100 35.98 -2.52 -29.17
N GLN A 101 35.02 -3.43 -29.36
CA GLN A 101 34.95 -4.25 -30.58
C GLN A 101 33.70 -3.85 -31.36
N GLN A 102 33.95 -3.43 -32.59
CA GLN A 102 32.97 -3.13 -33.62
C GLN A 102 32.64 -4.41 -34.40
N HIS A 103 31.37 -4.62 -34.73
CA HIS A 103 30.99 -5.38 -35.91
C HIS A 103 30.14 -4.51 -36.82
N GLN A 104 30.68 -4.28 -38.02
CA GLN A 104 30.03 -3.66 -39.17
C GLN A 104 29.20 -4.72 -39.91
N HIS A 105 28.00 -4.36 -40.37
CA HIS A 105 27.40 -4.93 -41.58
C HIS A 105 26.77 -3.83 -42.43
N GLN A 106 27.20 -3.77 -43.69
CA GLN A 106 26.64 -2.94 -44.75
C GLN A 106 25.43 -3.62 -45.41
N PRO A 107 24.56 -2.85 -46.11
CA PRO A 107 23.29 -3.32 -46.65
C PRO A 107 23.36 -3.64 -48.15
N ALA A 108 22.35 -4.37 -48.64
CA ALA A 108 22.02 -4.45 -50.07
C ALA A 108 20.49 -4.62 -50.28
N PRO A 109 19.95 -4.23 -51.46
CA PRO A 109 18.68 -3.52 -51.54
C PRO A 109 17.56 -4.25 -52.32
N GLY A 110 16.34 -3.74 -52.15
CA GLY A 110 15.34 -3.61 -53.22
C GLY A 110 14.30 -4.72 -53.36
N ALA A 111 13.02 -4.39 -53.16
CA ALA A 111 11.92 -4.76 -54.03
C ALA A 111 10.63 -4.00 -53.65
N GLN A 112 9.89 -3.61 -54.68
CA GLN A 112 8.68 -2.79 -54.70
C GLN A 112 7.38 -3.58 -54.36
N PRO A 113 6.22 -2.92 -54.25
CA PRO A 113 5.06 -3.39 -53.50
C PRO A 113 4.02 -4.13 -54.35
N MET A 114 3.27 -5.03 -53.73
CA MET A 114 2.03 -5.61 -54.26
C MET A 114 1.00 -5.67 -53.13
N GLY A 115 -0.17 -5.10 -53.38
CA GLY A 115 -1.32 -5.15 -52.48
C GLY A 115 -2.07 -6.48 -52.55
N GLY A 116 -3.19 -6.55 -51.84
CA GLY A 116 -4.20 -7.58 -52.04
C GLY A 116 -4.79 -8.11 -50.74
N ALA A 117 -6.01 -7.67 -50.46
CA ALA A 117 -6.92 -8.34 -49.54
C ALA A 117 -7.17 -9.79 -49.96
N ALA A 118 -7.43 -10.64 -48.96
CA ALA A 118 -8.06 -11.97 -48.98
C ALA A 118 -7.22 -13.06 -48.29
N ALA A 119 -7.42 -13.25 -46.99
CA ALA A 119 -7.13 -14.50 -46.29
C ALA A 119 -7.83 -14.51 -44.92
N ALA A 120 -9.16 -14.45 -44.93
CA ALA A 120 -10.00 -14.64 -43.74
C ALA A 120 -11.14 -15.61 -44.09
N GLU A 121 -10.81 -16.85 -44.43
CA GLU A 121 -11.76 -17.96 -44.44
C GLU A 121 -10.99 -19.27 -44.59
N ARG A 122 -11.32 -20.26 -43.75
CA ARG A 122 -10.75 -21.62 -43.61
C ARG A 122 -9.72 -21.82 -42.49
N ALA A 123 -10.22 -21.76 -41.25
CA ALA A 123 -9.75 -22.61 -40.16
C ALA A 123 -10.88 -22.83 -39.13
N SER A 124 -12.00 -23.40 -39.57
CA SER A 124 -13.04 -23.92 -38.68
C SER A 124 -13.42 -25.31 -39.14
N GLN A 125 -12.71 -26.31 -38.65
CA GLN A 125 -13.19 -27.68 -38.45
C GLN A 125 -12.10 -28.51 -37.74
N LEU A 126 -12.52 -29.23 -36.70
CA LEU A 126 -11.77 -30.22 -35.90
C LEU A 126 -10.89 -29.70 -34.77
N VAL A 127 -11.50 -29.33 -33.63
CA VAL A 127 -11.10 -29.84 -32.31
C VAL A 127 -12.35 -29.93 -31.42
N GLY A 128 -12.78 -31.16 -31.10
CA GLY A 128 -13.76 -31.40 -30.04
C GLY A 128 -13.05 -31.33 -28.70
N LEU A 129 -13.22 -30.22 -27.96
CA LEU A 129 -12.81 -30.12 -26.56
C LEU A 129 -14.05 -30.31 -25.68
N ALA A 130 -13.97 -31.33 -24.82
CA ALA A 130 -14.91 -31.53 -23.74
C ALA A 130 -14.89 -30.30 -22.81
N VAL A 131 -16.06 -29.69 -22.60
CA VAL A 131 -16.27 -28.67 -21.59
C VAL A 131 -16.17 -29.36 -20.23
N VAL A 132 -15.02 -29.22 -19.57
CA VAL A 132 -14.87 -29.55 -18.15
C VAL A 132 -15.62 -28.47 -17.38
N GLN A 133 -16.74 -28.83 -16.77
CA GLN A 133 -17.43 -27.96 -15.83
C GLN A 133 -16.49 -27.66 -14.65
N PRO A 134 -16.36 -26.40 -14.22
CA PRO A 134 -15.63 -26.08 -12.99
C PRO A 134 -16.30 -26.77 -11.79
N PRO A 135 -15.53 -27.21 -10.77
CA PRO A 135 -16.09 -27.82 -9.59
C PRO A 135 -16.99 -26.82 -8.85
N ALA A 136 -18.10 -27.34 -8.31
CA ALA A 136 -19.10 -26.57 -7.58
C ALA A 136 -18.47 -25.73 -6.47
N GLU A 137 -18.59 -24.41 -6.59
CA GLU A 137 -18.21 -23.43 -5.59
C GLU A 137 -19.01 -23.70 -4.30
N GLN A 138 -18.31 -24.05 -3.22
CA GLN A 138 -18.91 -24.23 -1.90
C GLN A 138 -19.45 -22.89 -1.42
N GLN A 139 -20.77 -22.72 -1.51
CA GLN A 139 -21.48 -21.58 -0.93
C GLN A 139 -21.21 -21.54 0.57
N GLN A 140 -20.43 -20.55 1.01
CA GLN A 140 -20.34 -20.20 2.42
C GLN A 140 -21.74 -19.78 2.91
N PRO A 141 -22.11 -20.11 4.16
CA PRO A 141 -23.38 -19.68 4.71
C PRO A 141 -23.47 -18.15 4.61
N ALA A 142 -24.55 -17.67 4.00
CA ALA A 142 -24.82 -16.24 3.84
C ALA A 142 -24.60 -15.54 5.18
N ALA A 143 -23.74 -14.50 5.18
CA ALA A 143 -23.54 -13.64 6.33
C ALA A 143 -24.93 -13.23 6.84
N GLN A 144 -25.24 -13.61 8.08
CA GLN A 144 -26.50 -13.18 8.69
C GLN A 144 -26.50 -11.65 8.67
N ALA A 145 -27.58 -11.07 8.14
CA ALA A 145 -27.77 -9.63 8.15
C ALA A 145 -27.55 -9.14 9.58
N LEU A 146 -26.43 -8.48 9.82
CA LEU A 146 -26.20 -7.78 11.08
C LEU A 146 -27.36 -6.80 11.21
N ASP A 147 -28.06 -6.82 12.36
CA ASP A 147 -29.01 -5.78 12.71
C ASP A 147 -28.34 -4.44 12.39
N SER A 148 -28.99 -3.66 11.52
CA SER A 148 -28.42 -2.46 10.92
C SER A 148 -27.75 -1.62 12.02
N PRO A 149 -26.48 -1.21 11.85
CA PRO A 149 -25.74 -0.56 12.93
C PRO A 149 -26.55 0.64 13.42
N PRO A 150 -26.93 0.67 14.71
CA PRO A 150 -27.86 1.64 15.25
C PRO A 150 -27.35 3.06 15.02
N ASP A 151 -28.30 3.87 14.57
CA ASP A 151 -28.28 5.13 13.84
C ASP A 151 -27.49 6.33 14.41
N GLY A 152 -26.44 6.12 15.22
CA GLY A 152 -25.56 7.19 15.73
C GLY A 152 -24.75 7.92 14.65
N TRP A 153 -24.89 7.54 13.39
CA TRP A 153 -24.05 7.98 12.29
C TRP A 153 -24.82 8.80 11.25
N ARG A 154 -25.31 9.96 11.65
CA ARG A 154 -26.00 10.88 10.74
C ARG A 154 -25.03 11.97 10.31
N LEU A 155 -24.84 12.12 9.00
CA LEU A 155 -24.38 13.38 8.43
C LEU A 155 -25.27 14.50 8.97
N PRO A 156 -24.76 15.73 9.16
CA PRO A 156 -25.61 16.87 9.47
C PRO A 156 -26.78 16.89 8.48
N PRO A 157 -28.04 17.05 8.94
CA PRO A 157 -29.23 17.05 8.08
C PRO A 157 -29.34 18.30 7.19
N ASP A 158 -28.23 18.94 6.85
CA ASP A 158 -28.17 20.23 6.16
C ASP A 158 -28.64 20.18 4.70
N GLY A 159 -29.01 19.00 4.19
CA GLY A 159 -29.57 18.84 2.85
C GLY A 159 -28.57 19.06 1.72
N SER A 160 -27.27 19.06 2.02
CA SER A 160 -26.17 19.32 1.07
C SER A 160 -25.99 18.28 -0.04
N GLY A 161 -26.74 17.16 -0.01
CA GLY A 161 -26.58 16.05 -0.95
C GLY A 161 -25.28 15.24 -0.74
N CYS A 162 -24.53 15.54 0.33
CA CYS A 162 -23.38 14.74 0.73
C CYS A 162 -23.83 13.35 1.17
N GLN A 163 -23.01 12.35 0.87
CA GLN A 163 -23.24 10.97 1.24
C GLN A 163 -22.09 10.49 2.12
N ARG A 164 -22.41 9.61 3.07
CA ARG A 164 -21.41 8.84 3.80
C ARG A 164 -20.70 7.90 2.84
N MET A 165 -19.50 7.46 3.19
CA MET A 165 -18.72 6.56 2.34
C MET A 165 -18.40 5.27 3.09
N LEU A 166 -18.51 4.14 2.40
CA LEU A 166 -17.84 2.93 2.88
C LEU A 166 -16.32 3.16 2.81
N TRP A 167 -15.65 2.91 3.92
CA TRP A 167 -14.20 3.00 4.05
C TRP A 167 -13.62 1.60 4.18
N PHE A 168 -12.89 1.17 3.16
CA PHE A 168 -12.28 -0.13 3.06
C PHE A 168 -10.82 -0.11 3.51
N THR A 169 -10.44 -1.14 4.23
CA THR A 169 -9.04 -1.57 4.38
C THR A 169 -8.98 -3.09 4.30
N ALA A 170 -7.80 -3.67 4.06
CA ALA A 170 -7.70 -5.09 3.74
C ALA A 170 -6.55 -5.81 4.46
N ILE A 171 -6.83 -7.04 4.88
CA ILE A 171 -5.85 -7.96 5.49
C ILE A 171 -5.83 -9.28 4.72
N GLY A 172 -4.63 -9.84 4.52
CA GLY A 172 -4.46 -11.16 3.90
C GLY A 172 -4.80 -12.30 4.87
N GLY A 173 -4.86 -13.52 4.35
CA GLY A 173 -5.19 -14.72 5.14
C GLY A 173 -4.05 -15.31 5.96
N GLY A 174 -2.87 -14.69 5.97
CA GLY A 174 -1.75 -15.09 6.83
C GLY A 174 -1.81 -14.46 8.23
N ASP A 175 -1.01 -14.99 9.15
CA ASP A 175 -0.86 -14.41 10.48
C ASP A 175 -0.29 -12.99 10.39
N MET A 176 -1.10 -12.02 10.77
CA MET A 176 -0.70 -10.62 10.86
C MET A 176 0.13 -10.39 12.12
N SER A 177 1.30 -9.76 11.98
CA SER A 177 2.10 -9.40 13.16
C SER A 177 1.34 -8.43 14.07
N VAL A 178 1.58 -8.51 15.37
CA VAL A 178 0.94 -7.64 16.39
C VAL A 178 1.06 -6.16 16.03
N GLU A 179 2.22 -5.76 15.48
CA GLU A 179 2.45 -4.39 15.02
C GLU A 179 1.43 -3.93 13.96
N TYR A 180 1.14 -4.76 12.95
CA TYR A 180 0.14 -4.42 11.94
C TYR A 180 -1.29 -4.50 12.47
N GLN A 181 -1.56 -5.39 13.44
CA GLN A 181 -2.86 -5.39 14.12
C GLN A 181 -3.07 -4.07 14.87
N ASP A 182 -2.03 -3.54 15.51
CA ASP A 182 -2.08 -2.25 16.20
C ASP A 182 -2.35 -1.09 15.23
N TYR A 183 -1.81 -1.14 14.00
CA TYR A 183 -2.15 -0.18 12.94
C TYR A 183 -3.65 -0.17 12.61
N VAL A 184 -4.24 -1.35 12.40
CA VAL A 184 -5.68 -1.48 12.14
C VAL A 184 -6.52 -0.90 13.27
N LYS A 185 -6.13 -1.18 14.52
CA LYS A 185 -6.84 -0.68 15.70
C LYS A 185 -6.80 0.84 15.80
N VAL A 186 -5.62 1.44 15.62
CA VAL A 186 -5.44 2.89 15.65
C VAL A 186 -6.18 3.57 14.50
N ALA A 187 -6.10 3.01 13.28
CA ALA A 187 -6.85 3.51 12.13
C ALA A 187 -8.35 3.56 12.43
N LEU A 188 -8.93 2.46 12.95
CA LEU A 188 -10.35 2.40 13.28
C LEU A 188 -10.74 3.46 14.33
N LEU A 189 -10.08 3.47 15.49
CA LEU A 189 -10.48 4.35 16.59
C LEU A 189 -10.30 5.83 16.24
N SER A 190 -9.22 6.18 15.53
CA SER A 190 -9.01 7.55 15.08
C SER A 190 -10.05 7.98 14.04
N ALA A 191 -10.42 7.10 13.10
CA ALA A 191 -11.51 7.38 12.16
C ALA A 191 -12.84 7.62 12.88
N ARG A 192 -13.14 6.82 13.91
CA ARG A 192 -14.39 6.96 14.69
C ARG A 192 -14.50 8.32 15.37
N GLN A 193 -13.39 8.88 15.83
CA GLN A 193 -13.37 10.20 16.46
C GLN A 193 -13.41 11.35 15.43
N HIS A 194 -12.69 11.20 14.32
CA HIS A 194 -12.36 12.33 13.45
C HIS A 194 -13.06 12.32 12.08
N ALA A 195 -13.57 11.17 11.64
CA ALA A 195 -14.22 10.97 10.35
C ALA A 195 -15.51 10.14 10.47
N PRO A 196 -16.51 10.60 11.24
CA PRO A 196 -17.73 9.84 11.50
C PRO A 196 -18.57 9.56 10.25
N SER A 197 -18.37 10.27 9.14
CA SER A 197 -19.06 9.97 7.88
C SER A 197 -18.53 8.72 7.17
N LEU A 198 -17.45 8.11 7.66
CA LEU A 198 -16.94 6.85 7.17
C LEU A 198 -17.60 5.65 7.86
N LEU A 199 -17.96 4.64 7.07
CA LEU A 199 -18.43 3.33 7.51
C LEU A 199 -17.29 2.32 7.37
N PRO A 200 -16.67 1.89 8.48
CA PRO A 200 -15.48 1.05 8.42
C PRO A 200 -15.79 -0.37 7.95
N VAL A 201 -15.12 -0.80 6.88
CA VAL A 201 -15.16 -2.13 6.28
C VAL A 201 -13.74 -2.73 6.25
N LEU A 202 -13.57 -3.87 6.92
CA LEU A 202 -12.35 -4.67 6.90
C LEU A 202 -12.53 -5.87 5.97
N ILE A 203 -11.85 -5.86 4.83
CA ILE A 203 -11.78 -7.01 3.92
C ILE A 203 -10.76 -7.99 4.48
N HIS A 204 -11.11 -9.26 4.65
CA HIS A 204 -10.15 -10.29 5.06
C HIS A 204 -10.21 -11.51 4.14
N SER A 205 -9.05 -12.02 3.70
CA SER A 205 -9.00 -13.20 2.81
C SER A 205 -8.76 -14.54 3.52
N GLY A 206 -8.61 -14.51 4.85
CA GLY A 206 -8.45 -15.72 5.69
C GLY A 206 -9.63 -15.96 6.62
N SER A 207 -9.48 -16.98 7.48
CA SER A 207 -10.45 -17.27 8.53
C SER A 207 -10.63 -16.09 9.49
N PRO A 208 -11.81 -15.92 10.10
CA PRO A 208 -12.02 -14.91 11.14
C PRO A 208 -11.01 -15.03 12.29
N THR A 209 -10.42 -13.91 12.67
CA THR A 209 -9.40 -13.79 13.74
C THR A 209 -9.91 -12.95 14.92
N ASP A 210 -9.14 -12.90 16.01
CA ASP A 210 -9.41 -11.97 17.12
C ASP A 210 -9.47 -10.51 16.66
N LEU A 211 -8.64 -10.13 15.67
CA LEU A 211 -8.68 -8.78 15.11
C LEU A 211 -10.01 -8.50 14.39
N THR A 212 -10.53 -9.46 13.61
CA THR A 212 -11.83 -9.27 12.92
C THR A 212 -12.99 -9.16 13.91
N ARG A 213 -12.97 -9.96 14.99
CA ARG A 213 -13.95 -9.87 16.08
C ARG A 213 -13.83 -8.55 16.84
N TRP A 214 -12.60 -8.11 17.11
CA TRP A 214 -12.32 -6.83 17.73
C TRP A 214 -12.87 -5.69 16.86
N TRP A 215 -12.62 -5.69 15.56
CA TRP A 215 -13.14 -4.69 14.61
C TRP A 215 -14.66 -4.59 14.65
N GLN A 216 -15.35 -5.73 14.65
CA GLN A 216 -16.80 -5.81 14.76
C GLN A 216 -17.32 -5.28 16.10
N SER A 217 -16.63 -5.56 17.21
CA SER A 217 -17.00 -5.05 18.54
C SER A 217 -16.95 -3.52 18.66
N PHE A 218 -16.21 -2.87 17.76
CA PHE A 218 -16.15 -1.42 17.60
C PHE A 218 -17.08 -0.90 16.50
N GLY A 219 -18.05 -1.70 16.06
CA GLY A 219 -19.09 -1.32 15.09
C GLY A 219 -18.60 -1.22 13.64
N GLY A 220 -17.48 -1.86 13.30
CA GLY A 220 -17.05 -2.04 11.91
C GLY A 220 -17.60 -3.31 11.28
N LEU A 221 -17.67 -3.34 9.96
CA LEU A 221 -18.03 -4.52 9.19
C LEU A 221 -16.76 -5.29 8.82
N ALA A 222 -16.69 -6.58 9.13
CA ALA A 222 -15.64 -7.47 8.62
C ALA A 222 -16.23 -8.38 7.55
N VAL A 223 -15.70 -8.31 6.32
CA VAL A 223 -16.19 -9.07 5.16
C VAL A 223 -15.11 -10.03 4.70
N HIS A 224 -15.44 -11.32 4.67
CA HIS A 224 -14.56 -12.32 4.09
C HIS A 224 -14.60 -12.23 2.57
N HIS A 225 -13.47 -11.96 1.93
CA HIS A 225 -13.35 -11.91 0.47
C HIS A 225 -11.97 -12.38 0.01
N ARG A 226 -11.96 -13.29 -0.97
CA ARG A 226 -10.75 -13.76 -1.66
C ARG A 226 -10.62 -13.01 -2.98
N LEU A 227 -9.40 -12.85 -3.50
CA LEU A 227 -9.22 -12.14 -4.77
C LEU A 227 -10.07 -12.75 -5.89
N SER A 228 -10.89 -11.94 -6.57
CA SER A 228 -11.75 -12.36 -7.68
C SER A 228 -10.94 -12.90 -8.88
N PHE A 229 -9.69 -12.46 -8.99
CA PHE A 229 -8.72 -12.89 -10.00
C PHE A 229 -7.56 -13.73 -9.40
N LEU A 230 -7.76 -14.36 -8.24
CA LEU A 230 -6.73 -15.18 -7.59
C LEU A 230 -6.13 -16.24 -8.52
N HIS A 231 -6.96 -16.88 -9.35
CA HIS A 231 -6.51 -17.88 -10.32
C HIS A 231 -5.56 -17.30 -11.39
N ALA A 232 -5.83 -16.09 -11.87
CA ALA A 232 -4.97 -15.41 -12.85
C ALA A 232 -3.65 -14.96 -12.20
N PHE A 233 -3.74 -14.49 -10.94
CA PHE A 233 -2.58 -14.17 -10.11
C PHE A 233 -1.68 -15.41 -9.91
N GLU A 234 -2.27 -16.55 -9.56
CA GLU A 234 -1.58 -17.84 -9.38
C GLU A 234 -0.89 -18.33 -10.66
N ALA A 235 -1.60 -18.25 -11.78
CA ALA A 235 -1.11 -18.71 -13.07
C ALA A 235 0.07 -17.88 -13.59
N GLY A 236 0.01 -16.56 -13.39
CA GLY A 236 1.04 -15.62 -13.86
C GLY A 236 2.31 -15.61 -13.00
N MET A 237 2.25 -16.12 -11.76
CA MET A 237 3.39 -16.10 -10.84
C MET A 237 4.39 -17.25 -11.10
N PRO A 238 5.71 -16.99 -11.04
CA PRO A 238 6.74 -18.03 -11.16
C PRO A 238 6.55 -19.14 -10.09
N PRO A 239 6.71 -20.44 -10.43
CA PRO A 239 6.45 -21.56 -9.51
C PRO A 239 7.12 -21.44 -8.12
N GLY A 240 8.34 -20.89 -8.06
CA GLY A 240 9.08 -20.70 -6.80
C GLY A 240 8.60 -19.55 -5.91
N ARG A 241 7.73 -18.66 -6.41
CA ARG A 241 7.19 -17.54 -5.62
C ARG A 241 5.74 -17.73 -5.18
N ARG A 242 4.99 -18.66 -5.81
CA ARG A 242 3.53 -18.76 -5.65
C ARG A 242 3.06 -18.79 -4.20
N ARG A 243 3.45 -19.79 -3.41
CA ARG A 243 2.78 -20.05 -2.12
C ARG A 243 2.97 -18.95 -1.07
N ASN A 244 4.21 -18.52 -0.82
CA ASN A 244 4.50 -17.55 0.23
C ASN A 244 4.13 -16.12 -0.19
N ALA A 245 4.33 -15.78 -1.47
CA ALA A 245 3.94 -14.48 -2.00
C ALA A 245 2.42 -14.31 -1.99
N MET A 246 1.65 -15.36 -2.29
CA MET A 246 0.19 -15.27 -2.31
C MET A 246 -0.41 -14.99 -0.93
N ILE A 247 -0.05 -15.78 0.09
CA ILE A 247 -0.61 -15.60 1.44
C ILE A 247 -0.25 -14.22 2.00
N ALA A 248 0.99 -13.78 1.75
CA ALA A 248 1.48 -12.50 2.26
C ALA A 248 0.94 -11.28 1.49
N HIS A 249 0.69 -11.40 0.18
CA HIS A 249 0.38 -10.26 -0.68
C HIS A 249 -1.07 -10.16 -1.14
N GLU A 250 -1.90 -11.17 -0.90
CA GLU A 250 -3.31 -11.10 -1.27
C GLU A 250 -4.01 -9.85 -0.69
N GLY A 251 -3.73 -9.52 0.58
CA GLY A 251 -4.25 -8.33 1.24
C GLY A 251 -3.91 -7.01 0.54
N VAL A 252 -2.75 -6.95 -0.11
CA VAL A 252 -2.30 -5.76 -0.85
C VAL A 252 -3.15 -5.57 -2.12
N TRP A 253 -3.52 -6.66 -2.80
CA TRP A 253 -4.30 -6.64 -4.04
C TRP A 253 -5.80 -6.50 -3.81
N LEU A 254 -6.32 -6.80 -2.61
CA LEU A 254 -7.76 -6.75 -2.30
C LEU A 254 -8.39 -5.36 -2.51
N ARG A 255 -7.60 -4.29 -2.61
CA ARG A 255 -8.11 -2.96 -2.99
C ARG A 255 -8.71 -2.89 -4.39
N LEU A 256 -8.30 -3.78 -5.29
CA LEU A 256 -8.87 -3.86 -6.64
C LEU A 256 -10.28 -4.48 -6.61
N ASP A 257 -10.59 -5.29 -5.60
CA ASP A 257 -11.88 -5.97 -5.43
C ASP A 257 -12.89 -5.18 -4.60
N VAL A 258 -12.59 -3.94 -4.22
CA VAL A 258 -13.56 -3.03 -3.58
C VAL A 258 -14.92 -3.03 -4.31
N PRO A 259 -15.01 -3.03 -5.66
CA PRO A 259 -16.30 -3.09 -6.33
C PRO A 259 -17.12 -4.37 -6.13
N MET A 260 -16.45 -5.50 -5.87
CA MET A 260 -17.07 -6.81 -5.67
C MET A 260 -17.54 -6.94 -4.22
N VAL A 261 -16.72 -6.50 -3.27
CA VAL A 261 -17.12 -6.41 -1.86
C VAL A 261 -18.27 -5.42 -1.66
N MET A 262 -18.28 -4.30 -2.41
CA MET A 262 -19.42 -3.37 -2.41
C MET A 262 -20.72 -4.06 -2.86
N ASP A 263 -20.69 -4.93 -3.87
CA ASP A 263 -21.87 -5.68 -4.31
C ASP A 263 -22.35 -6.63 -3.21
N GLU A 264 -21.45 -7.36 -2.56
CA GLU A 264 -21.80 -8.26 -1.44
C GLU A 264 -22.51 -7.49 -0.31
N ILE A 265 -22.00 -6.32 0.04
CA ILE A 265 -22.58 -5.45 1.09
C ILE A 265 -23.97 -4.96 0.70
N VAL A 266 -24.12 -4.45 -0.53
CA VAL A 266 -25.38 -3.86 -1.01
C VAL A 266 -26.44 -4.94 -1.24
N GLN A 267 -26.10 -6.04 -1.89
CA GLN A 267 -27.02 -7.14 -2.17
C GLN A 267 -27.40 -7.90 -0.89
N GLY A 268 -26.43 -8.11 0.00
CA GLY A 268 -26.63 -8.70 1.32
C GLY A 268 -27.36 -7.78 2.30
N ARG A 269 -27.56 -6.49 1.94
CA ARG A 269 -28.15 -5.46 2.80
C ARG A 269 -27.45 -5.37 4.16
N LEU A 270 -26.12 -5.48 4.16
CA LEU A 270 -25.31 -5.46 5.38
C LEU A 270 -25.23 -4.07 6.01
N VAL A 271 -25.59 -3.04 5.26
CA VAL A 271 -25.68 -1.64 5.71
C VAL A 271 -26.93 -0.98 5.13
N ASP A 272 -27.49 0.00 5.85
CA ASP A 272 -28.49 0.90 5.27
C ASP A 272 -27.81 1.82 4.26
N THR A 273 -28.23 1.73 3.00
CA THR A 273 -27.66 2.49 1.89
C THR A 273 -28.37 3.80 1.62
N HIS A 274 -29.42 4.17 2.36
CA HIS A 274 -30.21 5.38 2.09
C HIS A 274 -29.36 6.66 2.09
N ASN A 275 -28.34 6.74 2.94
CA ASN A 275 -27.41 7.88 3.02
C ASN A 275 -25.92 7.46 2.87
N VAL A 276 -25.66 6.34 2.21
CA VAL A 276 -24.31 5.81 1.97
C VAL A 276 -24.09 5.75 0.48
N SER A 277 -22.95 6.28 0.03
CA SER A 277 -22.58 6.21 -1.37
C SER A 277 -22.26 4.77 -1.75
N THR A 278 -23.00 4.25 -2.73
CA THR A 278 -22.67 3.01 -3.44
C THR A 278 -21.85 3.28 -4.70
N MET A 279 -21.66 4.56 -5.06
CA MET A 279 -20.92 4.99 -6.24
C MET A 279 -19.44 5.25 -5.94
N TRP A 280 -19.14 5.76 -4.74
CA TRP A 280 -17.78 6.10 -4.33
C TRP A 280 -17.42 5.44 -3.01
N ALA A 281 -16.20 4.90 -2.95
CA ALA A 281 -15.62 4.30 -1.77
C ALA A 281 -14.29 4.97 -1.42
N LEU A 282 -13.93 4.97 -0.13
CA LEU A 282 -12.58 5.29 0.32
C LEU A 282 -11.86 3.98 0.60
N TYR A 283 -10.65 3.81 0.09
CA TYR A 283 -9.74 2.75 0.50
C TYR A 283 -8.52 3.35 1.19
N THR A 284 -8.03 2.72 2.25
CA THR A 284 -6.73 3.06 2.86
C THR A 284 -5.89 1.81 3.16
N ASP A 285 -4.57 2.00 3.16
CA ASP A 285 -3.65 1.09 3.84
C ASP A 285 -3.98 1.00 5.34
N LEU A 286 -3.45 -0.02 6.02
CA LEU A 286 -3.76 -0.32 7.42
C LEU A 286 -3.12 0.66 8.40
N ASP A 287 -2.04 1.31 7.97
CA ASP A 287 -1.14 2.16 8.74
C ASP A 287 -1.42 3.64 8.51
N VAL A 288 -2.69 4.00 8.71
CA VAL A 288 -3.17 5.37 8.70
C VAL A 288 -3.61 5.81 10.09
N THR A 289 -3.63 7.11 10.34
CA THR A 289 -4.21 7.70 11.54
C THR A 289 -4.96 8.96 11.15
N PHE A 290 -6.22 9.09 11.58
CA PHE A 290 -7.01 10.29 11.34
C PHE A 290 -6.66 11.33 12.41
N MET A 291 -6.30 12.54 11.98
CA MET A 291 -5.79 13.62 12.85
C MET A 291 -6.84 14.70 13.14
N GLY A 292 -7.98 14.68 12.44
CA GLY A 292 -9.11 15.57 12.72
C GLY A 292 -9.02 16.99 12.17
N GLY A 293 -7.93 17.39 11.50
CA GLY A 293 -7.87 18.64 10.75
C GLY A 293 -8.50 18.50 9.37
N GLY A 294 -8.95 19.60 8.76
CA GLY A 294 -9.50 19.56 7.41
C GLY A 294 -10.53 20.66 7.12
N PRO A 295 -11.13 20.64 5.91
CA PRO A 295 -12.04 21.68 5.45
C PRO A 295 -13.50 21.43 5.84
N ALA A 296 -13.83 20.30 6.48
CA ALA A 296 -15.20 20.01 6.86
C ALA A 296 -15.68 21.03 7.92
N PRO A 297 -16.99 21.34 7.97
CA PRO A 297 -17.51 22.22 9.02
C PRO A 297 -17.38 21.55 10.40
N GLY A 298 -17.40 22.37 11.45
CA GLY A 298 -17.53 21.87 12.81
C GLY A 298 -18.83 21.05 12.99
N PRO A 299 -18.85 20.06 13.91
CA PRO A 299 -17.85 19.81 14.94
C PRO A 299 -16.67 18.92 14.51
N HIS A 300 -16.67 18.37 13.29
CA HIS A 300 -15.64 17.42 12.82
C HIS A 300 -14.90 17.96 11.59
N PRO A 301 -13.92 18.88 11.75
CA PRO A 301 -13.22 19.49 10.62
C PRO A 301 -12.44 18.50 9.75
N GLY A 302 -12.08 17.33 10.29
CA GLY A 302 -11.46 16.22 9.57
C GLY A 302 -12.43 15.24 8.92
N ASP A 303 -13.73 15.53 8.88
CA ASP A 303 -14.68 14.55 8.37
C ASP A 303 -14.50 14.24 6.87
N VAL A 304 -14.74 12.97 6.51
CA VAL A 304 -14.51 12.43 5.17
C VAL A 304 -15.82 11.91 4.60
N SER A 305 -16.29 12.56 3.53
CA SER A 305 -17.54 12.24 2.84
C SER A 305 -17.41 12.57 1.35
N THR A 306 -18.45 12.30 0.56
CA THR A 306 -18.43 12.65 -0.88
C THR A 306 -18.25 14.13 -1.17
N CYS A 307 -18.47 15.01 -0.19
CA CYS A 307 -18.31 16.46 -0.33
C CYS A 307 -16.94 16.99 0.07
N THR A 308 -16.18 16.22 0.84
CA THR A 308 -14.86 16.67 1.30
C THR A 308 -13.73 16.08 0.48
N VAL A 309 -13.99 15.03 -0.30
CA VAL A 309 -13.00 14.39 -1.17
C VAL A 309 -13.14 14.81 -2.64
N VAL A 310 -12.09 14.58 -3.42
CA VAL A 310 -12.16 14.65 -4.89
C VAL A 310 -12.83 13.37 -5.38
N LEU A 311 -13.92 13.50 -6.16
CA LEU A 311 -14.62 12.35 -6.76
C LEU A 311 -14.01 12.06 -8.15
N PRO A 312 -13.22 10.99 -8.30
CA PRO A 312 -12.54 10.68 -9.55
C PRO A 312 -13.47 10.01 -10.57
N PRO A 313 -13.11 10.04 -11.87
CA PRO A 313 -13.79 9.23 -12.87
C PRO A 313 -13.48 7.73 -12.74
N LEU A 314 -12.31 7.36 -12.19
CA LEU A 314 -11.89 5.97 -11.99
C LEU A 314 -11.41 5.74 -10.55
N PHE A 315 -10.22 6.21 -10.21
CA PHE A 315 -9.73 6.28 -8.84
C PHE A 315 -8.75 7.46 -8.68
N THR A 316 -8.33 7.74 -7.45
CA THR A 316 -7.24 8.68 -7.14
C THR A 316 -5.99 7.94 -6.67
N LEU A 317 -4.81 8.55 -6.82
CA LEU A 317 -3.59 8.17 -6.11
C LEU A 317 -3.10 9.37 -5.29
N GLY A 318 -2.39 9.16 -4.18
CA GLY A 318 -1.83 10.23 -3.38
C GLY A 318 -0.33 10.44 -3.60
N PRO A 319 0.26 11.43 -2.93
CA PRO A 319 1.69 11.65 -3.00
C PRO A 319 2.48 10.70 -2.08
N GLU A 320 3.74 10.44 -2.44
CA GLU A 320 4.63 9.54 -1.67
C GLU A 320 5.85 10.25 -1.10
N GLY A 321 6.91 10.45 -1.90
CA GLY A 321 8.10 11.16 -1.47
C GLY A 321 7.89 12.66 -1.44
N PHE A 322 7.46 13.21 -2.58
CA PHE A 322 7.20 14.63 -2.77
C PHE A 322 5.69 14.88 -2.93
N ARG A 323 5.23 16.05 -2.48
CA ARG A 323 3.79 16.39 -2.44
C ARG A 323 3.14 16.43 -3.82
N GLU A 324 3.93 16.59 -4.87
CA GLU A 324 3.48 16.68 -6.27
C GLU A 324 3.54 15.32 -6.99
N GLN A 325 4.17 14.31 -6.42
CA GLN A 325 4.40 13.01 -7.07
C GLN A 325 3.29 12.02 -6.76
N VAL A 326 2.34 11.89 -7.69
CA VAL A 326 1.14 11.06 -7.56
C VAL A 326 1.44 9.57 -7.83
N THR A 327 2.02 8.89 -6.83
CA THR A 327 2.43 7.49 -6.93
C THR A 327 1.87 6.60 -5.83
N ASN A 328 1.41 7.16 -4.71
CA ASN A 328 1.00 6.36 -3.56
C ASN A 328 -0.42 5.82 -3.69
N SER A 329 -0.59 4.52 -3.58
CA SER A 329 -1.91 3.86 -3.60
C SER A 329 -2.50 3.62 -2.22
N GLY A 330 -1.84 4.05 -1.14
CA GLY A 330 -2.27 3.79 0.23
C GLY A 330 -3.48 4.60 0.69
N VAL A 331 -3.94 5.56 -0.11
CA VAL A 331 -5.23 6.22 0.06
C VAL A 331 -5.83 6.42 -1.32
N MET A 332 -7.05 5.91 -1.54
CA MET A 332 -7.74 5.97 -2.83
C MET A 332 -9.21 6.31 -2.61
N VAL A 333 -9.73 7.31 -3.32
CA VAL A 333 -11.14 7.40 -3.62
C VAL A 333 -11.37 6.57 -4.87
N ILE A 334 -12.31 5.63 -4.83
CA ILE A 334 -12.58 4.69 -5.90
C ILE A 334 -14.00 4.94 -6.42
N GLN A 335 -14.14 5.17 -7.72
CA GLN A 335 -15.42 5.10 -8.40
C GLN A 335 -15.72 3.61 -8.64
N VAL A 336 -16.68 3.07 -7.90
CA VAL A 336 -16.96 1.63 -7.78
C VAL A 336 -17.25 0.98 -9.14
N GLU A 337 -18.18 1.54 -9.89
CA GLU A 337 -18.66 0.98 -11.16
C GLU A 337 -17.62 1.09 -12.29
N GLN A 338 -16.82 2.16 -12.31
CA GLN A 338 -15.75 2.35 -13.29
C GLN A 338 -14.56 1.46 -12.96
N MET A 339 -14.21 1.33 -11.69
CA MET A 339 -13.19 0.37 -11.25
C MET A 339 -13.58 -1.06 -11.59
N ARG A 340 -14.86 -1.44 -11.41
CA ARG A 340 -15.39 -2.75 -11.84
C ARG A 340 -15.16 -3.01 -13.33
N LYS A 341 -15.44 -2.02 -14.18
CA LYS A 341 -15.25 -2.12 -15.64
C LYS A 341 -13.79 -2.20 -16.04
N GLU A 342 -12.94 -1.47 -15.34
CA GLU A 342 -11.52 -1.35 -15.67
C GLU A 342 -10.67 -2.51 -15.12
N MET A 343 -11.11 -3.13 -14.03
CA MET A 343 -10.36 -4.19 -13.34
C MET A 343 -9.91 -5.33 -14.26
N PRO A 344 -10.73 -5.89 -15.18
CA PRO A 344 -10.27 -6.91 -16.11
C PRO A 344 -9.04 -6.50 -16.93
N SER A 345 -8.99 -5.24 -17.40
CA SER A 345 -7.86 -4.71 -18.16
C SER A 345 -6.61 -4.53 -17.28
N ILE A 346 -6.78 -4.08 -16.04
CA ILE A 346 -5.68 -3.99 -15.04
C ILE A 346 -5.09 -5.38 -14.78
N VAL A 347 -5.94 -6.37 -14.52
CA VAL A 347 -5.52 -7.77 -14.26
C VAL A 347 -4.83 -8.36 -15.49
N GLN A 348 -5.37 -8.11 -16.71
CA GLN A 348 -4.75 -8.57 -17.94
C GLN A 348 -3.34 -7.98 -18.13
N TYR A 349 -3.17 -6.70 -17.84
CA TYR A 349 -1.87 -6.03 -17.88
C TYR A 349 -0.90 -6.57 -16.82
N ALA A 350 -1.35 -6.76 -15.59
CA ALA A 350 -0.54 -7.35 -14.54
C ALA A 350 -0.08 -8.77 -14.92
N ASN A 351 -0.97 -9.57 -15.53
CA ASN A 351 -0.63 -10.89 -16.03
C ASN A 351 0.33 -10.86 -17.23
N SER A 352 0.18 -9.90 -18.16
CA SER A 352 1.08 -9.77 -19.31
C SER A 352 2.50 -9.36 -18.92
N THR A 353 2.65 -8.72 -17.76
CA THR A 353 3.94 -8.39 -17.15
C THR A 353 4.44 -9.46 -16.18
N GLY A 354 3.73 -10.61 -16.09
CA GLY A 354 4.07 -11.71 -15.19
C GLY A 354 4.10 -11.31 -13.71
N TRP A 355 3.31 -10.29 -13.34
CA TRP A 355 3.25 -9.74 -11.98
C TRP A 355 4.63 -9.30 -11.45
N SER A 356 5.52 -8.88 -12.37
CA SER A 356 6.93 -8.59 -12.06
C SER A 356 7.21 -7.13 -11.71
N LEU A 357 6.22 -6.25 -11.88
CA LEU A 357 6.35 -4.80 -11.67
C LEU A 357 6.33 -4.39 -10.19
N GLY A 358 6.48 -5.35 -9.27
CA GLY A 358 6.34 -5.13 -7.83
C GLY A 358 4.91 -5.37 -7.36
N LEU A 359 4.54 -4.76 -6.24
CA LEU A 359 3.20 -4.84 -5.67
C LEU A 359 2.16 -4.07 -6.53
N ASN A 360 0.94 -4.01 -6.03
CA ASN A 360 -0.20 -3.33 -6.64
C ASN A 360 0.09 -1.88 -7.11
N GLN A 361 0.83 -1.08 -6.34
CA GLN A 361 1.04 0.34 -6.60
C GLN A 361 1.78 0.56 -7.91
N ALA A 362 2.96 -0.05 -8.04
CA ALA A 362 3.78 0.06 -9.23
C ALA A 362 3.07 -0.54 -10.46
N THR A 363 2.28 -1.61 -10.27
CA THR A 363 1.44 -2.17 -11.33
C THR A 363 0.36 -1.18 -11.79
N LEU A 364 -0.34 -0.50 -10.86
CA LEU A 364 -1.36 0.50 -11.20
C LEU A 364 -0.77 1.70 -11.94
N ILE A 365 0.39 2.20 -11.50
CA ILE A 365 1.08 3.31 -12.18
C ILE A 365 1.46 2.90 -13.60
N ALA A 366 2.13 1.75 -13.75
CA ALA A 366 2.56 1.26 -15.05
C ALA A 366 1.39 0.98 -15.99
N TYR A 367 0.26 0.49 -15.47
CA TYR A 367 -0.98 0.32 -16.21
C TYR A 367 -1.52 1.66 -16.75
N LEU A 368 -1.62 2.68 -15.88
CA LEU A 368 -2.09 4.01 -16.28
C LEU A 368 -1.18 4.63 -17.35
N GLU A 369 0.14 4.50 -17.20
CA GLU A 369 1.12 4.94 -18.20
C GLU A 369 0.93 4.19 -19.53
N HIS A 370 0.74 2.87 -19.49
CA HIS A 370 0.51 2.04 -20.67
C HIS A 370 -0.76 2.43 -21.43
N GLN A 371 -1.84 2.76 -20.71
CA GLN A 371 -3.11 3.21 -21.29
C GLN A 371 -3.13 4.71 -21.63
N ASN A 372 -2.05 5.45 -21.37
CA ASN A 372 -2.01 6.91 -21.48
C ASN A 372 -3.16 7.59 -20.70
N MET A 373 -3.46 7.03 -19.52
CA MET A 373 -4.48 7.53 -18.60
C MET A 373 -3.84 8.38 -17.50
N THR A 374 -4.60 9.33 -16.98
CA THR A 374 -4.23 10.10 -15.80
C THR A 374 -5.31 9.98 -14.75
N VAL A 375 -4.90 10.01 -13.49
CA VAL A 375 -5.82 10.01 -12.35
C VAL A 375 -5.62 11.28 -11.53
N PRO A 376 -6.70 11.86 -10.98
CA PRO A 376 -6.55 13.02 -10.11
C PRO A 376 -5.83 12.63 -8.82
N PRO A 377 -5.01 13.53 -8.25
CA PRO A 377 -4.39 13.30 -6.96
C PRO A 377 -5.42 13.29 -5.83
N VAL A 378 -5.19 12.47 -4.81
CA VAL A 378 -5.80 12.66 -3.49
C VAL A 378 -5.31 13.99 -2.92
N PRO A 379 -6.19 14.83 -2.34
CA PRO A 379 -5.76 16.01 -1.59
C PRO A 379 -4.68 15.66 -0.56
N PRO A 380 -3.53 16.37 -0.51
CA PRO A 380 -2.42 15.99 0.38
C PRO A 380 -2.81 15.78 1.85
N ARG A 381 -3.81 16.52 2.34
CA ARG A 381 -4.37 16.37 3.70
C ARG A 381 -4.92 14.98 4.02
N LEU A 382 -5.28 14.18 3.01
CA LEU A 382 -5.86 12.84 3.15
C LEU A 382 -4.82 11.73 2.98
N ASN A 383 -3.59 12.04 2.58
CA ASN A 383 -2.50 11.07 2.45
C ASN A 383 -1.18 11.70 2.91
N TYR A 384 -1.23 12.37 4.06
CA TYR A 384 -0.14 13.18 4.57
C TYR A 384 0.99 12.31 5.12
N LYS A 385 2.25 12.72 4.93
CA LYS A 385 3.40 11.96 5.42
C LYS A 385 4.02 12.62 6.64
N ALA A 386 4.55 11.81 7.55
CA ALA A 386 5.17 12.28 8.78
C ALA A 386 6.36 13.22 8.56
N TYR A 387 7.00 13.12 7.40
CA TYR A 387 8.18 13.87 7.02
C TYR A 387 7.89 15.12 6.17
N TRP A 388 6.64 15.58 6.13
CA TRP A 388 6.25 16.80 5.40
C TRP A 388 6.11 18.04 6.29
N GLY A 389 6.25 17.91 7.61
CA GLY A 389 6.10 18.99 8.58
C GLY A 389 4.65 19.33 8.91
N ASP A 390 4.44 19.96 10.06
CA ASP A 390 3.11 20.25 10.60
C ASP A 390 2.24 21.13 9.69
N ALA A 391 0.94 20.86 9.70
CA ALA A 391 -0.07 21.66 9.03
C ALA A 391 -1.43 21.50 9.74
N PRO A 392 -2.17 22.60 10.01
CA PRO A 392 -3.47 22.53 10.69
C PRO A 392 -4.56 21.83 9.86
N THR A 393 -4.30 21.59 8.58
CA THR A 393 -5.25 20.98 7.63
C THR A 393 -5.13 19.47 7.53
N ILE A 394 -4.23 18.83 8.30
CA ILE A 394 -3.98 17.39 8.21
C ILE A 394 -5.22 16.61 8.68
N THR A 395 -5.80 15.83 7.77
CA THR A 395 -6.96 14.98 8.05
C THR A 395 -6.55 13.55 8.34
N LEU A 396 -5.66 13.02 7.52
CA LEU A 396 -5.18 11.67 7.61
C LEU A 396 -3.67 11.66 7.35
N VAL A 397 -2.95 11.05 8.29
CA VAL A 397 -1.53 10.73 8.12
C VAL A 397 -1.41 9.27 7.72
N HIS A 398 -0.54 9.00 6.76
CA HIS A 398 -0.18 7.66 6.31
C HIS A 398 1.26 7.40 6.74
N TRP A 399 1.44 6.42 7.62
CA TRP A 399 2.73 5.96 8.14
C TRP A 399 3.52 5.18 7.09
N HIS A 400 3.62 5.67 5.85
CA HIS A 400 4.35 4.99 4.76
C HIS A 400 5.79 4.65 5.19
N GLY A 401 6.42 5.61 5.87
CA GLY A 401 7.63 5.46 6.66
C GLY A 401 7.99 6.79 7.34
N PRO A 402 8.75 6.79 8.44
CA PRO A 402 9.02 5.64 9.30
C PRO A 402 7.75 5.17 10.03
N LYS A 403 7.69 3.90 10.43
CA LYS A 403 6.55 3.33 11.16
C LYS A 403 6.60 3.69 12.65
N PRO A 404 5.47 3.75 13.39
CA PRO A 404 5.42 4.15 14.81
C PRO A 404 6.32 3.40 15.80
N ARG A 405 6.74 2.17 15.49
CA ARG A 405 7.59 1.35 16.37
C ARG A 405 8.92 0.95 15.75
N ARG A 406 9.27 1.54 14.61
CA ARG A 406 10.48 1.22 13.87
C ARG A 406 11.32 2.47 13.75
N CYS A 407 12.44 2.53 14.47
CA CYS A 407 13.35 3.68 14.57
C CYS A 407 12.78 4.93 15.29
N THR A 408 11.47 5.13 15.25
CA THR A 408 10.77 6.28 15.85
C THR A 408 10.90 6.38 17.37
N PRO A 409 10.94 5.30 18.19
CA PRO A 409 11.22 5.44 19.63
C PRO A 409 12.62 6.01 19.91
N CYS A 410 13.63 5.56 19.16
CA CYS A 410 14.98 6.12 19.28
C CYS A 410 15.01 7.59 18.87
N PHE A 411 14.36 7.92 17.74
CA PHE A 411 14.24 9.29 17.28
C PHE A 411 13.64 10.20 18.37
N LEU A 412 12.52 9.81 18.98
CA LEU A 412 11.91 10.60 20.06
C LEU A 412 12.84 10.81 21.26
N ALA A 413 13.58 9.78 21.66
CA ALA A 413 14.52 9.88 22.77
C ALA A 413 15.68 10.85 22.49
N HIS A 414 16.05 11.06 21.23
CA HIS A 414 17.26 11.78 20.86
C HIS A 414 17.05 13.03 19.99
N VAL A 415 15.86 13.30 19.43
CA VAL A 415 15.62 14.37 18.45
C VAL A 415 16.04 15.77 18.93
N LYS A 416 16.06 16.00 20.26
CA LYS A 416 16.50 17.28 20.85
C LYS A 416 18.02 17.38 21.03
N THR A 417 18.77 16.34 20.70
CA THR A 417 20.24 16.33 20.73
C THR A 417 20.81 16.66 19.36
N ALA A 418 21.97 17.33 19.31
CA ALA A 418 22.63 17.67 18.04
C ALA A 418 23.03 16.42 17.22
N ASP A 419 23.32 15.31 17.90
CA ASP A 419 23.83 14.07 17.31
C ASP A 419 22.79 12.93 17.32
N TRP A 420 21.50 13.24 17.18
CA TRP A 420 20.43 12.25 17.28
C TRP A 420 20.58 11.08 16.30
N GLU A 421 21.10 11.34 15.09
CA GLU A 421 21.38 10.30 14.11
C GLU A 421 22.45 9.32 14.61
N ALA A 422 23.56 9.84 15.15
CA ALA A 422 24.63 9.01 15.69
C ALA A 422 24.14 8.20 16.89
N ALA A 423 23.28 8.77 17.73
CA ALA A 423 22.63 8.06 18.83
C ALA A 423 21.77 6.89 18.33
N CYS A 424 20.99 7.09 17.25
CA CYS A 424 20.15 6.05 16.67
C CYS A 424 20.88 5.05 15.76
N MET A 425 22.08 5.39 15.29
CA MET A 425 22.95 4.44 14.60
C MET A 425 23.81 3.62 15.57
N SER A 426 24.26 4.19 16.70
CA SER A 426 25.18 3.53 17.64
C SER A 426 24.51 2.55 18.61
N THR A 427 23.22 2.72 18.86
CA THR A 427 22.38 1.78 19.64
C THR A 427 22.15 0.45 18.93
N SER A 428 22.60 0.31 17.67
CA SER A 428 22.45 -0.90 16.83
C SER A 428 23.30 -2.12 17.21
N ASN A 429 24.20 -2.00 18.19
CA ASN A 429 25.14 -3.07 18.56
C ASN A 429 24.62 -4.04 19.65
N ALA A 430 23.42 -3.83 20.19
CA ALA A 430 22.83 -4.72 21.20
C ALA A 430 21.60 -5.45 20.64
N LEU A 431 21.84 -6.65 20.09
CA LEU A 431 20.85 -7.59 19.53
C LEU A 431 20.12 -7.13 18.25
N HIS A 432 20.08 -8.04 17.27
CA HIS A 432 19.27 -7.98 16.05
C HIS A 432 17.75 -8.08 16.31
N THR A 433 17.22 -7.28 17.24
CA THR A 433 15.79 -7.02 17.35
C THR A 433 15.42 -5.89 16.38
N ALA A 434 14.14 -5.55 16.24
CA ALA A 434 13.60 -4.61 15.24
C ALA A 434 14.09 -3.14 15.38
N ASP A 435 15.24 -2.90 16.01
CA ASP A 435 15.69 -1.63 16.56
C ASP A 435 16.77 -0.94 15.74
N THR A 436 17.33 -1.57 14.69
CA THR A 436 18.25 -0.88 13.79
C THR A 436 17.49 0.02 12.83
N CYS A 437 17.66 1.33 12.99
CA CYS A 437 17.17 2.33 12.04
C CYS A 437 17.72 2.06 10.64
N GLN A 438 16.84 1.66 9.73
CA GLN A 438 17.24 1.46 8.34
C GLN A 438 17.67 2.80 7.71
N PRO A 439 18.64 2.81 6.78
CA PRO A 439 19.07 4.04 6.11
C PRO A 439 17.91 4.83 5.47
N ALA A 440 16.93 4.13 4.89
CA ALA A 440 15.73 4.75 4.34
C ALA A 440 14.90 5.46 5.42
N TYR A 441 14.77 4.88 6.61
CA TYR A 441 14.03 5.50 7.72
C TYR A 441 14.79 6.69 8.30
N LEU A 442 16.12 6.60 8.42
CA LEU A 442 16.95 7.73 8.81
C LEU A 442 16.78 8.91 7.86
N GLU A 443 16.71 8.66 6.54
CA GLU A 443 16.46 9.72 5.57
C GLU A 443 15.08 10.38 5.75
N LEU A 444 14.03 9.59 5.96
CA LEU A 444 12.70 10.15 6.24
C LEU A 444 12.67 10.93 7.56
N LEU A 445 13.43 10.50 8.57
CA LEU A 445 13.58 11.24 9.83
C LEU A 445 14.35 12.55 9.64
N ARG A 446 15.39 12.58 8.80
CA ARG A 446 16.07 13.83 8.41
C ARG A 446 15.09 14.79 7.74
N MET A 447 14.26 14.29 6.84
CA MET A 447 13.22 15.09 6.19
C MET A 447 12.22 15.65 7.22
N ALA A 448 11.80 14.85 8.20
CA ALA A 448 10.94 15.33 9.29
C ALA A 448 11.60 16.43 10.13
N VAL A 449 12.87 16.25 10.52
CA VAL A 449 13.63 17.29 11.25
C VAL A 449 13.79 18.56 10.42
N ALA A 450 14.13 18.42 9.14
CA ALA A 450 14.27 19.57 8.24
C ALA A 450 12.95 20.31 8.00
N ALA A 451 11.81 19.61 8.02
CA ALA A 451 10.51 20.20 7.77
C ALA A 451 9.98 21.02 8.96
N ASP A 452 10.07 20.49 10.19
CA ASP A 452 9.51 21.13 11.37
C ASP A 452 10.19 20.75 12.70
N ASN A 453 11.48 20.39 12.65
CA ASN A 453 12.23 19.82 13.77
C ASN A 453 11.60 18.53 14.33
N GLY A 454 10.84 17.78 13.52
CA GLY A 454 10.21 16.53 13.88
C GLY A 454 8.93 16.70 14.72
N HIS A 455 8.38 17.90 14.80
CA HIS A 455 7.24 18.19 15.66
C HIS A 455 5.97 17.44 15.24
N LEU A 456 5.69 17.37 13.94
CA LEU A 456 4.57 16.58 13.43
C LEU A 456 4.75 15.11 13.75
N LEU A 457 5.94 14.54 13.53
CA LEU A 457 6.18 13.13 13.83
C LEU A 457 6.00 12.83 15.33
N GLU A 458 6.47 13.71 16.22
CA GLU A 458 6.24 13.63 17.67
C GLU A 458 4.74 13.64 17.99
N THR A 459 3.99 14.58 17.41
CA THR A 459 2.53 14.68 17.57
C THR A 459 1.79 13.45 17.05
N MET A 460 2.19 12.93 15.89
CA MET A 460 1.63 11.72 15.30
C MET A 460 1.88 10.50 16.18
N LEU A 461 3.08 10.37 16.76
CA LEU A 461 3.42 9.24 17.65
C LEU A 461 2.62 9.29 18.96
N HIS A 462 2.49 10.47 19.57
CA HIS A 462 1.63 10.64 20.75
C HIS A 462 0.16 10.34 20.44
N THR A 463 -0.31 10.75 19.26
CA THR A 463 -1.68 10.45 18.80
C THR A 463 -1.86 8.94 18.62
N TYR A 464 -0.91 8.28 17.97
CA TYR A 464 -0.88 6.83 17.79
C TYR A 464 -0.94 6.08 19.12
N ASP A 465 -0.06 6.43 20.07
CA ASP A 465 -0.01 5.78 21.40
C ASP A 465 -1.29 6.01 22.21
N SER A 466 -1.91 7.18 22.07
CA SER A 466 -3.20 7.47 22.73
C SER A 466 -4.30 6.56 22.23
N TYR A 467 -4.41 6.34 20.92
CA TYR A 467 -5.39 5.41 20.35
C TYR A 467 -5.08 3.95 20.65
N LEU A 468 -3.81 3.59 20.69
CA LEU A 468 -3.39 2.25 21.08
C LEU A 468 -3.75 1.93 22.54
N ALA A 469 -3.62 2.91 23.44
CA ALA A 469 -4.07 2.78 24.82
C ALA A 469 -5.59 2.54 24.88
N LEU A 470 -6.38 3.25 24.07
CA LEU A 470 -7.82 3.00 23.94
C LEU A 470 -8.12 1.60 23.38
N ALA A 471 -7.34 1.13 22.41
CA ALA A 471 -7.53 -0.18 21.79
C ALA A 471 -7.32 -1.37 22.75
N SER A 472 -6.65 -1.13 23.88
CA SER A 472 -6.43 -2.11 24.95
C SER A 472 -7.56 -2.13 25.99
N MET A 473 -8.53 -1.21 25.90
CA MET A 473 -9.69 -1.15 26.80
C MET A 473 -10.85 -2.02 26.28
N GLN A 474 -11.86 -2.21 27.13
CA GLN A 474 -13.11 -2.81 26.67
C GLN A 474 -13.82 -1.88 25.66
N PRO A 475 -14.52 -2.40 24.63
CA PRO A 475 -15.12 -1.57 23.59
C PRO A 475 -16.05 -0.47 24.10
N ALA A 476 -16.85 -0.75 25.12
CA ALA A 476 -17.76 0.24 25.71
C ALA A 476 -17.02 1.38 26.40
N GLU A 477 -15.94 1.07 27.11
CA GLU A 477 -15.10 2.06 27.79
C GLU A 477 -14.34 2.94 26.77
N ALA A 478 -13.73 2.31 25.76
CA ALA A 478 -13.02 3.02 24.71
C ALA A 478 -13.94 3.98 23.95
N LEU A 479 -15.12 3.52 23.51
CA LEU A 479 -16.11 4.37 22.83
C LEU A 479 -16.59 5.52 23.73
N SER A 480 -16.85 5.25 25.01
CA SER A 480 -17.22 6.30 25.97
C SER A 480 -16.13 7.37 26.12
N LYS A 481 -14.84 7.00 26.19
CA LYS A 481 -13.73 7.97 26.23
C LYS A 481 -13.60 8.80 24.95
N LEU A 482 -14.01 8.26 23.82
CA LEU A 482 -14.10 9.00 22.55
C LEU A 482 -15.32 9.92 22.48
N GLY A 483 -16.20 9.90 23.48
CA GLY A 483 -17.48 10.62 23.45
C GLY A 483 -18.48 10.00 22.46
N LEU A 484 -18.31 8.72 22.13
CA LEU A 484 -19.15 7.97 21.20
C LEU A 484 -20.06 7.02 21.97
N GLU A 485 -21.32 6.94 21.56
CA GLU A 485 -22.25 5.95 22.11
C GLU A 485 -21.96 4.57 21.53
N GLN A 486 -22.13 3.53 22.36
CA GLN A 486 -22.14 2.16 21.86
C GLN A 486 -23.32 1.99 20.90
N PRO A 487 -23.15 1.27 19.78
CA PRO A 487 -24.26 0.91 18.94
C PRO A 487 -25.33 0.15 19.76
N ALA A 488 -26.50 0.75 19.99
CA ALA A 488 -27.67 0.13 20.62
C ALA A 488 -28.16 -1.12 19.85
N GLY A 489 -27.62 -2.29 20.15
CA GLY A 489 -27.96 -3.55 19.46
C GLY A 489 -26.83 -4.56 19.42
N THR A 490 -25.58 -4.14 19.58
CA THR A 490 -24.44 -5.05 19.75
C THR A 490 -24.31 -5.52 21.20
N ALA A 491 -25.40 -6.01 21.78
CA ALA A 491 -25.32 -6.71 23.06
C ALA A 491 -24.36 -7.89 22.89
N ALA A 492 -23.32 -7.93 23.74
CA ALA A 492 -22.26 -8.91 23.66
C ALA A 492 -22.82 -10.34 23.56
N GLY A 493 -22.58 -11.00 22.42
CA GLY A 493 -22.64 -12.46 22.36
C GLY A 493 -23.87 -13.11 21.76
N THR A 494 -24.50 -12.54 20.72
CA THR A 494 -25.10 -13.44 19.71
C THR A 494 -23.93 -14.08 18.96
N GLN A 495 -23.39 -15.17 19.51
CA GLN A 495 -22.59 -16.10 18.71
C GLN A 495 -23.49 -16.56 17.57
N ILE A 496 -23.27 -15.99 16.39
CA ILE A 496 -23.72 -16.62 15.14
C ILE A 496 -23.05 -18.00 15.17
N GLY A 497 -23.81 -19.03 15.51
CA GLY A 497 -23.29 -20.37 15.68
C GLY A 497 -22.60 -20.83 14.41
N THR A 498 -21.28 -20.76 14.40
CA THR A 498 -20.47 -21.55 13.47
C THR A 498 -20.59 -22.98 13.97
N THR A 499 -21.49 -23.75 13.35
CA THR A 499 -21.46 -25.20 13.51
C THR A 499 -20.14 -25.68 12.89
N ASP A 500 -19.09 -25.78 13.71
CA ASP A 500 -17.77 -26.32 13.37
C ASP A 500 -17.79 -27.85 13.17
N THR A 501 -18.93 -28.40 12.75
CA THR A 501 -19.00 -29.80 12.31
C THR A 501 -18.82 -29.78 10.80
N PRO A 502 -17.70 -30.30 10.25
CA PRO A 502 -17.58 -30.49 8.81
C PRO A 502 -18.79 -31.31 8.37
N THR A 503 -19.51 -30.83 7.36
CA THR A 503 -20.63 -31.59 6.81
C THR A 503 -20.13 -32.97 6.40
N GLU A 504 -20.99 -34.00 6.46
CA GLU A 504 -20.66 -35.37 6.01
C GLU A 504 -20.01 -35.38 4.63
N GLN A 505 -20.37 -34.42 3.78
CA GLN A 505 -19.83 -34.18 2.45
C GLN A 505 -18.36 -33.71 2.46
N GLN A 506 -17.97 -32.90 3.44
CA GLN A 506 -16.58 -32.46 3.66
C GLN A 506 -15.70 -33.59 4.23
N GLN A 507 -16.27 -34.45 5.10
CA GLN A 507 -15.58 -35.65 5.58
C GLN A 507 -15.39 -36.69 4.46
N GLN A 508 -16.37 -36.86 3.56
CA GLN A 508 -16.25 -37.74 2.40
C GLN A 508 -15.19 -37.25 1.40
N LEU A 509 -15.07 -35.94 1.17
CA LEU A 509 -14.04 -35.37 0.29
C LEU A 509 -12.61 -35.52 0.87
N LEU A 510 -12.45 -35.41 2.19
CA LEU A 510 -11.17 -35.66 2.87
C LEU A 510 -10.77 -37.14 2.87
N GLN A 511 -11.75 -38.06 2.96
CA GLN A 511 -11.50 -39.50 2.83
C GLN A 511 -11.15 -39.92 1.39
N GLN A 512 -11.73 -39.26 0.38
CA GLN A 512 -11.41 -39.53 -1.02
C GLN A 512 -10.04 -38.99 -1.44
N ALA A 513 -9.57 -37.90 -0.84
CA ALA A 513 -8.23 -37.36 -1.09
C ALA A 513 -7.09 -38.19 -0.46
N GLY A 514 -7.37 -39.01 0.55
CA GLY A 514 -6.39 -39.87 1.23
C GLY A 514 -6.16 -41.25 0.59
N GLY A 515 -6.93 -41.64 -0.42
CA GLY A 515 -6.95 -43.01 -0.97
C GLY A 515 -5.96 -43.32 -2.10
N ALA A 516 -5.18 -42.35 -2.59
CA ALA A 516 -4.37 -42.50 -3.81
C ALA A 516 -2.87 -42.79 -3.56
N ALA A 517 -2.55 -43.54 -2.49
CA ALA A 517 -1.19 -44.05 -2.25
C ALA A 517 -1.25 -45.57 -2.00
N GLY A 518 -1.37 -46.34 -3.09
CA GLY A 518 -1.36 -47.81 -3.06
C GLY A 518 -0.54 -48.39 -4.21
N THR A 519 0.67 -48.83 -3.87
CA THR A 519 1.46 -49.95 -4.41
C THR A 519 1.24 -50.40 -5.87
N ARG A 520 2.30 -50.25 -6.69
CA ARG A 520 2.57 -51.14 -7.83
C ARG A 520 3.92 -51.85 -7.61
N GLU A 521 3.84 -53.12 -7.24
CA GLU A 521 4.82 -54.14 -7.59
C GLU A 521 4.42 -54.74 -8.94
N ALA A 522 5.35 -54.74 -9.89
CA ALA A 522 5.62 -55.73 -10.95
C ALA A 522 6.71 -55.16 -11.86
#